data_AF-A0A957FN05-F1
#
_entry.id   AF-A0A957FN05-F1
#
_cell.length_a   1.000
_cell.length_b   1.000
_cell.length_c   1.000
_cell.angle_alpha   90.00
_cell.angle_beta   90.00
_cell.angle_gamma   90.00
#
_symmetry.space_group_name_H-M   'P 1'
#
loop_
_entity.id
_entity.type
_entity.pdbx_description
1 polymer ?
#
loop_
_entity_poly.entity_id
_entity_poly.type
_entity_poly.pdbx_seq_one_letter_code
_entity_poly.pdbx_strand_id
1 'polypeptide(L)'
;MPNLPLSTKAKTHLAHAMRWPPLHGLLRVAVQLFAPKHRVGVGVVLLDDHGRVLLLKHVFHPTIPWGLPGGWLDHGEDPLAGAKRELREETGVT
;
A
#
# COMPACT_ATOMS: atom_id res chain seq x y z
N MET A 1 1.38 -9.45 -4.37
CA MET A 1 2.79 -9.42 -4.80
C MET A 1 3.60 -9.83 -3.60
N PRO A 2 4.59 -10.72 -3.72
CA PRO A 2 5.42 -11.09 -2.58
C PRO A 2 6.05 -9.82 -1.98
N ASN A 3 5.98 -9.68 -0.66
CA ASN A 3 6.59 -8.59 0.09
C ASN A 3 8.11 -8.67 -0.05
N LEU A 4 8.64 -8.05 -1.11
CA LEU A 4 10.07 -7.86 -1.31
C LEU A 4 10.58 -6.86 -0.26
N PRO A 5 11.65 -7.19 0.49
CA PRO A 5 12.22 -6.33 1.52
C PRO A 5 13.04 -5.21 0.86
N LEU A 6 12.36 -4.26 0.22
CA LEU A 6 12.99 -3.12 -0.42
C LEU A 6 12.90 -1.90 0.50
N SER A 7 14.07 -1.32 0.82
CA SER A 7 14.12 -0.07 1.59
C SER A 7 13.45 1.08 0.84
N THR A 8 12.98 2.07 1.58
CA THR A 8 12.18 3.22 1.08
C THR A 8 12.83 3.93 -0.11
N LYS A 9 14.16 3.99 -0.19
CA LYS A 9 14.89 4.57 -1.34
C LYS A 9 14.82 3.70 -2.60
N ALA A 10 14.90 2.38 -2.48
CA ALA A 10 14.81 1.46 -3.61
C ALA A 10 13.40 1.46 -4.23
N LYS A 11 12.35 1.59 -3.39
CA LYS A 11 10.96 1.75 -3.83
C LYS A 11 10.77 3.03 -4.66
N THR A 12 11.42 4.14 -4.28
CA THR A 12 11.35 5.43 -4.99
C THR A 12 12.00 5.40 -6.38
N HIS A 13 13.18 4.77 -6.51
CA HIS A 13 13.86 4.66 -7.81
C HIS A 13 13.11 3.75 -8.79
N LEU A 14 12.51 2.65 -8.31
CA LEU A 14 11.68 1.77 -9.14
C LEU A 14 10.40 2.47 -9.62
N ALA A 15 9.77 3.27 -8.76
CA ALA A 15 8.59 4.07 -9.11
C ALA A 15 8.87 5.11 -10.21
N HIS A 16 10.07 5.71 -10.22
CA HIS A 16 10.47 6.67 -11.25
C HIS A 16 10.78 6.00 -12.60
N ALA A 17 11.41 4.83 -12.59
CA ALA A 17 11.70 4.05 -13.79
C ALA A 17 10.43 3.52 -14.49
N MET A 18 9.35 3.26 -13.74
CA MET A 18 8.05 2.80 -14.27
C MET A 18 7.22 3.87 -15.01
N ARG A 19 7.72 5.12 -15.12
CA ARG A 19 7.07 6.25 -15.83
C ARG A 19 7.50 6.42 -17.30
N TRP A 20 8.31 5.51 -17.88
CA TRP A 20 8.72 5.60 -19.29
C TRP A 20 7.63 5.09 -20.25
N PRO A 21 7.11 5.92 -21.19
CA PRO A 21 5.92 5.63 -22.01
C PRO A 21 5.83 4.29 -22.78
N PRO A 22 6.85 3.78 -23.50
CA PRO A 22 6.69 2.54 -24.27
C PRO A 22 6.67 1.29 -23.38
N LEU A 23 7.34 1.32 -22.22
CA LEU A 23 7.31 0.24 -21.23
C LEU A 23 6.05 0.26 -20.37
N HIS A 24 5.51 1.45 -20.07
CA HIS A 24 4.34 1.59 -19.20
C HIS A 24 3.08 0.90 -19.76
N GLY A 25 2.86 0.98 -21.07
CA GLY A 25 1.75 0.29 -21.74
C GLY A 25 1.87 -1.23 -21.69
N LEU A 26 3.05 -1.77 -22.01
CA LEU A 26 3.29 -3.21 -22.01
C LEU A 26 3.27 -3.81 -20.59
N LEU A 27 3.89 -3.12 -19.63
CA LEU A 27 3.85 -3.48 -18.21
C LEU A 27 2.42 -3.47 -17.66
N ARG A 28 1.59 -2.50 -18.05
CA ARG A 28 0.18 -2.45 -17.61
C ARG A 28 -0.61 -3.64 -18.12
N VAL A 29 -0.45 -4.04 -19.38
CA VAL A 29 -1.12 -5.23 -19.95
C VAL A 29 -0.63 -6.51 -19.26
N ALA A 30 0.68 -6.65 -19.07
CA ALA A 30 1.24 -7.79 -18.36
C ALA A 30 0.72 -7.87 -16.91
N VAL A 31 0.72 -6.76 -16.18
CA VAL A 31 0.16 -6.69 -14.82
C VAL A 31 -1.32 -7.06 -14.82
N GLN A 32 -2.11 -6.66 -15.81
CA GLN A 32 -3.52 -7.04 -15.89
C GLN A 32 -3.74 -8.55 -16.15
N LEU A 33 -2.85 -9.21 -16.88
CA LEU A 33 -2.95 -10.65 -17.15
C LEU A 33 -2.50 -11.51 -15.96
N PHE A 34 -1.54 -11.04 -15.16
CA PHE A 34 -0.94 -11.82 -14.08
C PHE A 34 -1.35 -11.37 -12.67
N ALA A 35 -1.99 -10.22 -12.50
CA ALA A 35 -2.49 -9.77 -11.19
C ALA A 35 -3.76 -10.54 -10.80
N PRO A 36 -3.98 -10.80 -9.50
CA PRO A 36 -5.23 -11.34 -9.00
C PRO A 36 -6.41 -10.46 -9.42
N LYS A 37 -7.48 -11.08 -9.94
CA LYS A 37 -8.73 -10.37 -10.29
C LYS A 37 -9.38 -9.67 -9.10
N HIS A 38 -9.19 -10.23 -7.91
CA HIS A 38 -9.69 -9.67 -6.66
C HIS A 38 -8.53 -9.54 -5.67
N ARG A 39 -8.45 -8.38 -5.03
CA ARG A 39 -7.57 -8.14 -3.90
C ARG A 39 -8.43 -7.68 -2.74
N VAL A 40 -8.19 -8.26 -1.57
CA VAL A 40 -8.84 -7.84 -0.33
C VAL A 40 -7.81 -7.02 0.44
N GLY A 41 -8.26 -5.91 1.00
CA GLY A 41 -7.43 -5.04 1.81
C GLY A 41 -8.16 -4.63 3.09
N VAL A 42 -7.41 -4.03 3.99
CA VAL A 42 -7.88 -3.52 5.27
C VAL A 42 -7.49 -2.06 5.42
N GLY A 43 -8.34 -1.30 6.11
CA GLY A 43 -8.07 0.09 6.50
C GLY A 43 -8.34 0.25 7.99
N VAL A 44 -7.53 1.06 8.67
CA VAL A 44 -7.60 1.26 10.11
C VAL A 44 -8.08 2.67 10.41
N VAL A 45 -9.15 2.79 11.19
CA VAL A 45 -9.57 4.07 11.78
C VAL A 45 -9.07 4.11 13.21
N LEU A 46 -8.00 4.88 13.43
CA LEU A 46 -7.45 5.11 14.76
C LEU A 46 -7.90 6.48 15.25
N LEU A 47 -8.51 6.50 16.44
CA LEU A 47 -9.02 7.68 17.09
C LEU A 47 -8.14 8.03 18.29
N ASP A 48 -7.89 9.32 18.51
CA ASP A 48 -7.34 9.80 19.78
C ASP A 48 -8.44 10.14 20.80
N ASP A 49 -8.05 10.55 22.00
CA ASP A 49 -8.97 10.92 23.08
C ASP A 49 -9.88 12.11 22.75
N HIS A 50 -9.56 12.86 21.69
CA HIS A 50 -10.36 13.97 21.19
C HIS A 50 -11.25 13.56 20.00
N GLY A 51 -11.28 12.27 19.63
CA GLY A 51 -12.05 11.75 18.51
C GLY A 51 -11.50 12.12 17.13
N ARG A 52 -10.24 12.54 17.03
CA ARG A 52 -9.59 12.84 15.75
C ARG A 52 -9.09 11.56 15.09
N VAL A 53 -9.19 11.49 13.76
CA VAL A 53 -8.75 10.32 12.97
C VAL A 53 -7.30 10.48 12.51
N LEU A 54 -6.48 9.45 12.71
CA LEU A 54 -5.14 9.39 12.13
C LEU A 54 -5.21 9.21 10.60
N LEU A 55 -4.55 10.12 9.87
CA LEU A 55 -4.33 10.01 8.43
C LEU A 55 -2.84 10.03 8.12
N LEU A 56 -2.44 9.26 7.11
CA LEU A 56 -1.07 9.20 6.60
C LEU A 56 -0.97 9.91 5.26
N LYS A 57 0.19 10.51 5.00
CA LYS A 57 0.51 11.14 3.71
C LYS A 57 1.30 10.17 2.84
N HIS A 58 0.63 9.44 1.94
CA HIS A 58 1.23 8.44 1.06
C HIS A 58 2.00 9.09 -0.10
N VAL A 59 3.30 8.80 -0.17
CA VAL A 59 4.20 9.31 -1.23
C VAL A 59 3.82 8.81 -2.62
N PHE A 60 3.17 7.63 -2.70
CA PHE A 60 2.78 6.99 -3.96
C PHE A 60 1.40 7.44 -4.49
N HIS A 61 0.69 8.31 -3.78
CA HIS A 61 -0.63 8.81 -4.16
C HIS A 61 -0.53 10.29 -4.56
N PRO A 62 -0.16 10.60 -5.82
CA PRO A 62 0.24 11.96 -6.21
C PRO A 62 -0.90 12.99 -6.20
N THR A 63 -2.15 12.55 -6.33
CA THR A 63 -3.33 13.42 -6.40
C THR A 63 -4.04 13.59 -5.06
N ILE A 64 -4.22 12.49 -4.32
CA ILE A 64 -4.88 12.48 -3.01
C ILE A 64 -3.96 11.76 -2.02
N PRO A 65 -3.00 12.49 -1.42
CA PRO A 65 -1.95 11.84 -0.64
C PRO A 65 -2.41 11.44 0.76
N TRP A 66 -3.47 12.04 1.31
CA TRP A 66 -3.95 11.73 2.65
C TRP A 66 -4.95 10.57 2.64
N GLY A 67 -4.71 9.54 3.45
CA GLY A 67 -5.54 8.35 3.57
C GLY A 67 -5.45 7.68 4.94
N LEU A 68 -6.33 6.70 5.19
CA LEU A 68 -6.25 5.85 6.38
C LEU A 68 -5.04 4.91 6.28
N PRO A 69 -4.37 4.57 7.40
CA PRO A 69 -3.41 3.48 7.41
C PRO A 69 -4.04 2.18 6.91
N GLY A 70 -3.30 1.39 6.15
CA GLY A 70 -3.81 0.12 5.64
C GLY A 70 -3.11 -0.39 4.39
N GLY A 71 -3.51 -1.60 3.99
CA GLY A 71 -2.86 -2.30 2.91
C GLY A 71 -3.60 -3.56 2.47
N TRP A 72 -2.94 -4.34 1.64
CA TRP A 72 -3.49 -5.57 1.09
C TRP A 72 -3.30 -6.73 2.05
N LEU A 73 -4.30 -7.61 2.13
CA LEU A 73 -4.17 -8.87 2.86
C LEU A 73 -3.42 -9.90 2.00
N ASP A 74 -2.61 -10.70 2.68
CA ASP A 74 -2.08 -11.93 2.10
C ASP A 74 -3.18 -13.01 2.01
N HIS A 75 -2.95 -14.02 1.16
CA HIS A 75 -3.96 -15.06 0.92
C HIS A 75 -4.25 -15.85 2.20
N GLY A 76 -5.49 -15.78 2.70
CA GLY A 76 -5.92 -16.44 3.94
C GLY A 76 -5.47 -15.71 5.21
N GLU A 77 -4.92 -14.50 5.11
CA GLU A 77 -4.58 -13.68 6.28
C GLU A 77 -5.86 -13.23 7.01
N ASP A 78 -5.85 -13.34 8.34
CA ASP A 78 -6.91 -12.80 9.18
C ASP A 78 -6.98 -11.26 9.06
N PRO A 79 -8.16 -10.66 8.81
CA PRO A 79 -8.26 -9.22 8.63
C PRO A 79 -7.75 -8.39 9.81
N LEU A 80 -7.96 -8.85 11.06
CA LEU A 80 -7.49 -8.13 12.24
C LEU A 80 -5.96 -8.22 12.37
N ALA A 81 -5.39 -9.39 12.08
CA ALA A 81 -3.95 -9.57 12.03
C ALA A 81 -3.30 -8.68 10.95
N GLY A 82 -3.87 -8.65 9.74
CA GLY A 82 -3.41 -7.78 8.66
C GLY A 82 -3.52 -6.29 9.02
N ALA A 83 -4.62 -5.87 9.64
CA ALA A 83 -4.82 -4.49 10.08
C ALA A 83 -3.74 -4.05 11.10
N LYS A 84 -3.43 -4.91 12.08
CA LYS A 84 -2.36 -4.64 13.06
C LYS A 84 -0.98 -4.61 12.42
N ARG A 85 -0.71 -5.51 11.46
CA ARG A 85 0.55 -5.55 10.72
C ARG A 85 0.77 -4.25 9.95
N GLU A 86 -0.21 -3.83 9.14
CA GLU A 86 -0.14 -2.60 8.34
C GLU A 86 0.00 -1.36 9.23
N LEU A 87 -0.80 -1.25 10.30
CA LEU A 87 -0.70 -0.12 11.24
C LEU A 87 0.71 -0.01 11.82
N ARG A 88 1.31 -1.13 12.25
CA ARG A 88 2.67 -1.15 12.79
C ARG A 88 3.72 -0.82 11.75
N GLU A 89 3.59 -1.31 10.52
CA GLU A 89 4.55 -1.05 9.45
C GLU A 89 4.57 0.42 9.01
N GLU A 90 3.40 1.07 8.97
CA GLU A 90 3.29 2.45 8.50
C GLU A 90 3.51 3.50 9.60
N THR A 91 3.20 3.16 10.86
CA THR A 91 3.18 4.13 11.98
C THR A 91 4.05 3.75 13.17
N GLY A 92 4.45 2.49 13.29
CA GLY A 92 5.15 1.96 14.48
C GLY A 92 4.26 1.68 15.69
N VAL A 93 2.95 1.95 15.60
CA VAL A 93 1.98 1.72 16.70
C VAL A 93 1.60 0.23 16.78
N THR A 94 1.40 -0.31 17.98
CA THR A 94 1.00 -1.71 18.26
C THR A 94 -0.31 -1.82 19.01
#